data_AF-A0A7Y8FKY4-F1
#
_entry.id   AF-A0A7Y8FKY4-F1
#
_cell.length_a   1.000
_cell.length_b   1.000
_cell.length_c   1.000
_cell.angle_alpha   90.00
_cell.angle_beta   90.00
_cell.angle_gamma   90.00
#
_symmetry.space_group_name_H-M   'P 1'
#
loop_
_entity.id
_entity.type
_entity.pdbx_description
1 polymer ?
#
loop_
_entity_poly.entity_id
_entity_poly.type
_entity_poly.pdbx_seq_one_letter_code
_entity_poly.pdbx_strand_id
1 'polypeptide(L)'
;MGHTIKQHVMPQWVLRNFRSDDTAQAEKGKKRVWCHTVYLDENKQNVVKEFPLPIASVGVAKSCFSLVDGETGELFDIEQELSEYELKTSEVFNRFIRDHDFSLLLRVEEVGSCLETVVNFMTIQMILNLHNPQHKYDGKELFFSSLMKGLEDNFSEVKSAISGMPDDVLKLYGRELSEKVVRAVNSSSDKGQVCKVLFVLFILAESKGLPVLSKSLSVLREHLFGGIYIEGIYHTGYTFDSVESRPVFVIGPNVFSRSIEGEIIYLPFSHNLAFGFSVRKREFYNSDLVIYSANPENLNIATKNKIKVFKVSHDFIDNIVGHVLMGAVGNSNTIYTPHECADVERYLALQEQNEEFFYQPKHPERVI
;
A
#
# COMPACT_ATOMS: atom_id res chain seq x y z
N MET A 1 29.12 -21.31 0.88
CA MET A 1 28.75 -21.04 -0.53
C MET A 1 28.21 -19.63 -0.61
N GLY A 2 28.72 -18.81 -1.54
CA GLY A 2 28.61 -17.35 -1.50
C GLY A 2 27.20 -16.81 -1.68
N HIS A 3 26.77 -15.97 -0.73
CA HIS A 3 25.60 -15.11 -0.87
C HIS A 3 25.98 -13.95 -1.79
N THR A 4 25.30 -13.81 -2.93
CA THR A 4 25.46 -12.66 -3.82
C THR A 4 24.83 -11.42 -3.18
N ILE A 5 25.64 -10.36 -3.06
CA ILE A 5 25.40 -9.08 -2.36
C ILE A 5 24.31 -8.18 -3.01
N LYS A 6 23.49 -8.69 -3.94
CA LYS A 6 22.43 -7.92 -4.61
C LYS A 6 21.14 -8.71 -4.87
N GLN A 7 20.63 -9.41 -3.87
CA GLN A 7 19.24 -9.90 -3.88
C GLN A 7 18.41 -9.08 -2.91
N HIS A 8 17.46 -8.30 -3.46
CA HIS A 8 16.43 -7.65 -2.64
C HIS A 8 15.65 -8.75 -1.90
N VAL A 9 15.77 -8.76 -0.58
CA VAL A 9 15.04 -9.67 0.28
C VAL A 9 13.60 -9.14 0.35
N MET A 10 12.71 -9.76 -0.43
CA MET A 10 11.30 -9.40 -0.49
C MET A 10 10.63 -9.63 0.89
N PRO A 11 9.69 -8.76 1.30
CA PRO A 11 8.87 -8.96 2.48
C PRO A 11 8.13 -10.30 2.43
N GLN A 12 8.45 -11.19 3.38
CA GLN A 12 8.09 -12.61 3.31
C GLN A 12 6.61 -12.96 3.63
N TRP A 13 5.69 -12.00 3.78
CA TRP A 13 4.39 -12.28 4.41
C TRP A 13 3.18 -11.56 3.80
N VAL A 14 3.29 -11.10 2.56
CA VAL A 14 2.14 -10.59 1.81
C VAL A 14 1.82 -11.52 0.65
N LEU A 15 0.55 -11.93 0.55
CA LEU A 15 -0.03 -12.53 -0.64
C LEU A 15 0.09 -11.50 -1.77
N ARG A 16 1.22 -11.54 -2.49
CA ARG A 16 1.54 -10.61 -3.57
C ARG A 16 1.15 -11.20 -4.92
N ASN A 17 0.55 -10.39 -5.78
CA ASN A 17 0.35 -10.72 -7.18
C ASN A 17 1.57 -10.31 -8.01
N PHE A 18 2.65 -11.09 -7.95
CA PHE A 18 3.72 -11.00 -8.96
C PHE A 18 3.84 -12.24 -9.82
N ARG A 19 3.52 -12.05 -11.09
CA ARG A 19 4.25 -12.69 -12.18
C ARG A 19 5.46 -11.80 -12.46
N SER A 20 6.67 -12.33 -12.29
CA SER A 20 7.83 -11.81 -13.00
C SER A 20 7.67 -12.14 -14.49
N ASP A 21 8.12 -11.23 -15.37
CA ASP A 21 7.97 -11.34 -16.83
C ASP A 21 8.51 -12.67 -17.41
N ASP A 22 9.43 -13.32 -16.69
CA ASP A 22 10.03 -14.62 -17.02
C ASP A 22 9.05 -15.82 -16.96
N THR A 23 7.90 -15.69 -16.29
CA THR A 23 6.95 -16.81 -16.09
C THR A 23 5.55 -16.53 -16.65
N ALA A 24 5.34 -15.38 -17.29
CA ALA A 24 4.05 -14.97 -17.84
C ALA A 24 3.49 -15.95 -18.91
N GLN A 25 4.40 -16.63 -19.63
CA GLN A 25 4.09 -17.59 -20.70
C GLN A 25 4.18 -19.07 -20.25
N ALA A 26 4.47 -19.36 -18.97
CA ALA A 26 4.62 -20.73 -18.49
C ALA A 26 3.25 -21.45 -18.34
N GLU A 27 3.24 -22.79 -18.36
CA GLU A 27 2.03 -23.59 -18.10
C GLU A 27 1.41 -23.28 -16.73
N LYS A 28 0.08 -23.40 -16.61
CA LYS A 28 -0.72 -22.92 -15.46
C LYS A 28 -0.21 -23.37 -14.08
N GLY A 29 0.38 -24.56 -13.96
CA GLY A 29 0.97 -25.08 -12.72
C GLY A 29 2.40 -24.63 -12.40
N LYS A 30 3.10 -23.98 -13.35
CA LYS A 30 4.42 -23.35 -13.16
C LYS A 30 4.34 -21.82 -13.09
N LYS A 31 3.14 -21.25 -13.25
CA LYS A 31 2.87 -19.84 -12.99
C LYS A 31 3.02 -19.63 -11.48
N ARG A 32 3.95 -18.78 -11.05
CA ARG A 32 4.11 -18.46 -9.62
C ARG A 32 2.82 -17.84 -9.11
N VAL A 33 2.05 -18.64 -8.37
CA VAL A 33 0.95 -18.17 -7.55
C VAL A 33 1.55 -17.99 -6.17
N TRP A 34 1.84 -16.75 -5.77
CA TRP A 34 2.43 -16.53 -4.46
C TRP A 34 1.37 -16.74 -3.39
N CYS A 35 1.52 -17.90 -2.78
CA CYS A 35 0.97 -18.30 -1.50
C CYS A 35 1.72 -17.60 -0.35
N HIS A 36 1.00 -17.44 0.75
CA HIS A 36 1.52 -17.15 2.08
C HIS A 36 2.77 -18.02 2.31
N THR A 37 3.98 -17.46 2.27
CA THR A 37 5.18 -18.27 2.49
C THR A 37 5.46 -18.31 3.98
N VAL A 38 4.82 -19.28 4.64
CA VAL A 38 5.06 -19.55 6.06
C VAL A 38 6.43 -20.20 6.21
N TYR A 39 7.38 -19.47 6.78
CA TYR A 39 8.66 -20.07 7.19
C TYR A 39 8.47 -20.68 8.58
N LEU A 40 8.72 -21.98 8.66
CA LEU A 40 8.71 -22.71 9.91
C LEU A 40 10.12 -22.76 10.50
N ASP A 41 10.26 -22.56 11.81
CA ASP A 41 11.51 -22.85 12.52
C ASP A 41 11.72 -24.37 12.65
N GLU A 42 12.82 -24.74 13.31
CA GLU A 42 13.14 -26.15 13.58
C GLU A 42 12.06 -26.87 14.42
N ASN A 43 11.22 -26.11 15.13
CA ASN A 43 10.10 -26.59 15.96
C ASN A 43 8.75 -26.55 15.24
N LYS A 44 8.72 -26.27 13.94
CA LYS A 44 7.50 -26.07 13.14
C LYS A 44 6.63 -24.90 13.62
N GLN A 45 7.21 -23.91 14.28
CA GLN A 45 6.56 -22.65 14.63
C GLN A 45 6.78 -21.60 13.55
N ASN A 46 5.84 -20.67 13.39
CA ASN A 46 5.96 -19.61 12.40
C ASN A 46 7.08 -18.63 12.76
N VAL A 47 8.04 -18.46 11.85
CA VAL A 47 9.08 -17.45 11.97
C VAL A 47 8.56 -16.13 11.43
N VAL A 48 7.99 -15.31 12.32
CA VAL A 48 7.59 -13.94 11.97
C VAL A 48 8.83 -13.08 11.80
N LYS A 49 9.34 -12.95 10.57
CA LYS A 49 10.46 -12.06 10.29
C LYS A 49 9.99 -10.61 10.18
N GLU A 50 10.72 -9.72 10.85
CA GLU A 50 10.55 -8.26 10.76
C GLU A 50 11.08 -7.74 9.43
N PHE A 51 10.44 -8.13 8.33
CA PHE A 51 10.69 -7.47 7.06
C PHE A 51 9.79 -6.25 6.93
N PRO A 52 10.27 -5.15 6.32
CA PRO A 52 9.41 -4.03 5.97
C PRO A 52 8.19 -4.59 5.23
N LEU A 53 6.98 -4.23 5.64
CA LEU A 53 5.76 -4.54 4.92
C LEU A 53 5.86 -3.94 3.50
N PRO A 54 5.13 -4.47 2.51
CA PRO A 54 5.45 -4.22 1.12
C PRO A 54 5.12 -2.78 0.74
N ILE A 55 6.13 -1.94 0.54
CA ILE A 55 5.95 -0.68 -0.18
C ILE A 55 6.55 -0.75 -1.60
N ALA A 56 7.26 -1.83 -1.95
CA ALA A 56 7.57 -2.18 -3.35
C ALA A 56 6.81 -3.46 -3.70
N SER A 57 5.51 -3.35 -3.91
CA SER A 57 4.73 -4.44 -4.53
C SER A 57 3.92 -3.98 -5.75
N VAL A 58 4.38 -2.92 -6.40
CA VAL A 58 4.00 -2.62 -7.77
C VAL A 58 5.01 -3.28 -8.71
N GLY A 59 4.54 -3.98 -9.75
CA GLY A 59 5.39 -4.75 -10.66
C GLY A 59 6.08 -3.86 -11.65
N VAL A 60 6.76 -2.84 -11.15
CA VAL A 60 7.38 -1.82 -11.96
C VAL A 60 8.70 -2.36 -12.48
N ALA A 61 8.94 -2.18 -13.78
CA ALA A 61 10.25 -2.47 -14.34
C ALA A 61 11.29 -1.55 -13.69
N LYS A 62 12.44 -2.10 -13.27
CA LYS A 62 13.54 -1.31 -12.68
C LYS A 62 13.93 -0.11 -13.55
N SER A 63 13.85 -0.28 -14.87
CA SER A 63 14.13 0.77 -15.87
C SER A 63 13.20 1.97 -15.79
N CYS A 64 12.00 1.87 -15.18
CA CYS A 64 11.09 3.00 -15.03
C CYS A 64 11.69 4.15 -14.22
N PHE A 65 12.65 3.82 -13.33
CA PHE A 65 13.26 4.77 -12.41
C PHE A 65 14.77 4.91 -12.60
N SER A 66 15.29 4.45 -13.73
CA SER A 66 16.70 4.60 -14.09
C SER A 66 16.92 5.79 -15.02
N LEU A 67 18.09 6.42 -14.86
CA LEU A 67 18.62 7.49 -15.69
C LEU A 67 20.08 7.21 -16.06
N VAL A 68 20.56 7.89 -17.09
CA VAL A 68 21.96 7.87 -17.52
C VAL A 68 22.63 9.15 -17.02
N ASP A 69 23.70 8.99 -16.25
CA ASP A 69 24.51 10.08 -15.75
C ASP A 69 25.05 10.96 -16.90
N GLY A 70 24.99 12.28 -16.74
CA GLY A 70 25.46 13.22 -17.76
C GLY A 70 26.98 13.34 -17.85
N GLU A 71 27.70 13.07 -16.75
CA GLU A 71 29.15 13.17 -16.66
C GLU A 71 29.82 11.83 -16.95
N THR A 72 29.33 10.74 -16.34
CA THR A 72 29.96 9.42 -16.43
C THR A 72 29.37 8.53 -17.52
N GLY A 73 28.14 8.81 -17.96
CA GLY A 73 27.40 7.92 -18.88
C GLY A 73 26.92 6.62 -18.24
N GLU A 74 27.10 6.44 -16.93
CA GLU A 74 26.65 5.24 -16.21
C GLU A 74 25.17 5.32 -15.82
N LEU A 75 24.51 4.17 -15.72
CA LEU A 75 23.14 4.10 -15.22
C LEU A 75 23.10 4.31 -13.71
N PHE A 76 22.07 5.01 -13.24
CA PHE A 76 21.70 5.10 -11.84
C PHE A 76 20.19 5.09 -11.68
N ASP A 77 19.71 4.79 -10.49
CA ASP A 77 18.30 4.72 -10.15
C ASP A 77 18.00 5.43 -8.82
N ILE A 78 16.72 5.37 -8.43
CA ILE A 78 16.19 5.90 -7.16
C ILE A 78 15.65 4.78 -6.24
N GLU A 79 16.16 3.56 -6.36
CA GLU A 79 15.68 2.42 -5.57
C GLU A 79 15.91 2.61 -4.07
N GLN A 80 16.97 3.34 -3.69
CA GLN A 80 17.26 3.64 -2.29
C GLN A 80 16.19 4.55 -1.70
N GLU A 81 15.81 5.63 -2.39
CA GLU A 81 14.81 6.59 -1.91
C GLU A 81 13.44 5.95 -1.78
N LEU A 82 13.09 5.05 -2.71
CA LEU A 82 11.90 4.21 -2.61
C LEU A 82 12.02 3.33 -1.36
N SER A 83 13.11 2.58 -1.20
CA SER A 83 13.37 1.67 -0.05
C SER A 83 13.26 2.35 1.31
N GLU A 84 13.79 3.57 1.45
CA GLU A 84 13.68 4.36 2.68
C GLU A 84 12.23 4.75 2.99
N TYR A 85 11.48 5.17 1.97
CA TYR A 85 10.06 5.47 2.10
C TYR A 85 9.26 4.21 2.51
N GLU A 86 9.67 3.04 2.02
CA GLU A 86 9.11 1.75 2.40
C GLU A 86 9.36 1.38 3.84
N LEU A 87 10.59 1.57 4.30
CA LEU A 87 10.92 1.25 5.67
C LEU A 87 10.06 2.11 6.62
N LYS A 88 10.02 3.42 6.38
CA LYS A 88 9.25 4.36 7.20
C LYS A 88 7.75 4.05 7.21
N THR A 89 7.16 3.77 6.05
CA THR A 89 5.72 3.47 5.99
C THR A 89 5.41 2.11 6.65
N SER A 90 6.33 1.14 6.54
CA SER A 90 6.21 -0.18 7.18
C SER A 90 6.20 -0.11 8.70
N GLU A 91 7.02 0.76 9.29
CA GLU A 91 7.04 0.99 10.74
C GLU A 91 5.67 1.43 11.24
N VAL A 92 5.02 2.37 10.54
CA VAL A 92 3.65 2.82 10.88
C VAL A 92 2.65 1.68 10.72
N PHE A 93 2.75 0.89 9.65
CA PHE A 93 1.77 -0.17 9.37
C PHE A 93 1.92 -1.36 10.34
N ASN A 94 3.15 -1.68 10.75
CA ASN A 94 3.40 -2.71 11.76
C ASN A 94 2.75 -2.36 13.10
N ARG A 95 2.70 -1.08 13.48
CA ARG A 95 1.98 -0.64 14.68
C ARG A 95 0.47 -0.88 14.60
N PHE A 96 -0.10 -0.88 13.40
CA PHE A 96 -1.52 -1.21 13.20
C PHE A 96 -1.77 -2.71 13.17
N ILE A 97 -0.92 -3.46 12.48
CA ILE A 97 -1.14 -4.89 12.21
C ILE A 97 -0.71 -5.77 13.40
N ARG A 98 0.41 -5.46 14.03
CA ARG A 98 0.96 -6.25 15.15
C ARG A 98 0.48 -5.72 16.49
N ASP A 99 0.62 -4.42 16.69
CA ASP A 99 0.38 -3.79 17.98
C ASP A 99 -1.07 -3.32 18.15
N HIS A 100 -1.88 -3.33 17.08
CA HIS A 100 -3.26 -2.85 17.05
C HIS A 100 -3.43 -1.42 17.63
N ASP A 101 -2.41 -0.55 17.49
CA ASP A 101 -2.44 0.83 17.99
C ASP A 101 -3.18 1.78 17.04
N PHE A 102 -4.46 1.48 16.80
CA PHE A 102 -5.32 2.27 15.90
C PHE A 102 -5.55 3.70 16.37
N SER A 103 -5.33 3.98 17.65
CA SER A 103 -5.50 5.32 18.23
C SER A 103 -4.62 6.39 17.59
N LEU A 104 -3.55 5.99 16.91
CA LEU A 104 -2.66 6.90 16.18
C LEU A 104 -3.34 7.55 14.98
N LEU A 105 -4.37 6.90 14.41
CA LEU A 105 -5.14 7.47 13.31
C LEU A 105 -5.96 8.69 13.75
N LEU A 106 -6.25 8.82 15.05
CA LEU A 106 -6.97 9.97 15.61
C LEU A 106 -6.07 11.19 15.87
N ARG A 107 -4.74 11.07 15.75
CA ARG A 107 -3.78 12.15 16.02
C ARG A 107 -3.44 12.93 14.76
N VAL A 108 -4.44 13.59 14.17
CA VAL A 108 -4.34 14.22 12.84
C VAL A 108 -3.75 15.63 12.85
N GLU A 109 -3.66 16.28 14.00
CA GLU A 109 -3.13 17.66 14.13
C GLU A 109 -1.59 17.71 14.04
N GLU A 110 -0.92 16.57 14.17
CA GLU A 110 0.54 16.45 14.10
C GLU A 110 0.99 16.35 12.63
N VAL A 111 1.95 17.19 12.23
CA VAL A 111 2.61 17.08 10.93
C VAL A 111 3.29 15.71 10.83
N GLY A 112 3.03 14.97 9.75
CA GLY A 112 3.52 13.59 9.62
C GLY A 112 2.74 12.58 10.45
N SER A 113 1.46 12.87 10.76
CA SER A 113 0.58 11.93 11.44
C SER A 113 0.52 10.55 10.75
N CYS A 114 0.12 9.53 11.51
CA CYS A 114 -0.02 8.19 10.94
C CYS A 114 -1.11 8.14 9.85
N LEU A 115 -2.18 8.96 9.97
CA LEU A 115 -3.17 9.11 8.91
C LEU A 115 -2.54 9.71 7.65
N GLU A 116 -1.76 10.78 7.78
CA GLU A 116 -1.06 11.38 6.65
C GLU A 116 -0.14 10.36 5.97
N THR A 117 0.56 9.52 6.73
CA THR A 117 1.38 8.43 6.19
C THR A 117 0.54 7.44 5.38
N VAL A 118 -0.63 7.03 5.88
CA VAL A 118 -1.55 6.13 5.18
C VAL A 118 -2.06 6.73 3.87
N VAL A 119 -2.47 8.00 3.87
CA VAL A 119 -3.02 8.64 2.67
C VAL A 119 -1.93 8.97 1.65
N ASN A 120 -0.74 9.37 2.11
CA ASN A 120 0.45 9.52 1.25
C ASN A 120 0.79 8.17 0.61
N PHE A 121 0.72 7.08 1.36
CA PHE A 121 0.89 5.73 0.84
C PHE A 121 -0.11 5.38 -0.25
N MET A 122 -1.41 5.57 -0.02
CA MET A 122 -2.42 5.31 -1.04
C MET A 122 -2.16 6.13 -2.32
N THR A 123 -1.80 7.40 -2.16
CA THR A 123 -1.57 8.32 -3.30
C THR A 123 -0.31 7.95 -4.08
N ILE A 124 0.81 7.72 -3.40
CA ILE A 124 2.08 7.35 -4.02
C ILE A 124 1.96 5.96 -4.69
N GLN A 125 1.33 4.99 -4.02
CA GLN A 125 1.11 3.67 -4.62
C GLN A 125 0.22 3.75 -5.85
N MET A 126 -0.83 4.57 -5.86
CA MET A 126 -1.64 4.78 -7.06
C MET A 126 -0.79 5.30 -8.23
N ILE A 127 0.09 6.27 -7.97
CA ILE A 127 1.00 6.84 -8.98
C ILE A 127 1.97 5.77 -9.50
N LEU A 128 2.67 5.07 -8.60
CA LEU A 128 3.64 4.03 -8.97
C LEU A 128 2.97 2.90 -9.78
N ASN A 129 1.72 2.56 -9.45
CA ASN A 129 0.93 1.55 -10.15
C ASN A 129 0.59 1.86 -11.60
N LEU A 130 0.65 3.12 -12.03
CA LEU A 130 0.47 3.46 -13.43
C LEU A 130 1.57 2.83 -14.31
N HIS A 131 2.73 2.53 -13.74
CA HIS A 131 3.82 1.80 -14.41
C HIS A 131 3.71 0.28 -14.33
N ASN A 132 2.70 -0.25 -13.63
CA ASN A 132 2.50 -1.70 -13.55
C ASN A 132 1.95 -2.23 -14.89
N PRO A 133 2.62 -3.19 -15.55
CA PRO A 133 2.14 -3.77 -16.80
C PRO A 133 0.82 -4.53 -16.62
N GLN A 134 0.51 -5.00 -15.41
CA GLN A 134 -0.74 -5.70 -15.10
C GLN A 134 -1.93 -4.77 -14.83
N HIS A 135 -1.70 -3.45 -14.75
CA HIS A 135 -2.75 -2.47 -14.50
C HIS A 135 -3.67 -2.32 -15.72
N LYS A 136 -4.98 -2.53 -15.51
CA LYS A 136 -6.02 -2.56 -16.55
C LYS A 136 -6.52 -1.19 -17.03
N TYR A 137 -6.06 -0.09 -16.44
CA TYR A 137 -6.51 1.24 -16.88
C TYR A 137 -5.88 1.63 -18.21
N ASP A 138 -6.70 1.61 -19.27
CA ASP A 138 -6.30 1.91 -20.65
C ASP A 138 -5.74 3.34 -20.84
N GLY A 139 -6.03 4.27 -19.91
CA GLY A 139 -5.57 5.66 -19.92
C GLY A 139 -4.32 5.96 -19.08
N LYS A 140 -3.64 4.94 -18.53
CA LYS A 140 -2.60 5.14 -17.50
C LYS A 140 -1.42 6.01 -17.94
N GLU A 141 -0.95 5.84 -19.17
CA GLU A 141 0.17 6.64 -19.70
C GLU A 141 -0.23 8.11 -19.89
N LEU A 142 -1.41 8.36 -20.47
CA LEU A 142 -1.94 9.72 -20.65
C LEU A 142 -2.18 10.43 -19.32
N PHE A 143 -2.74 9.71 -18.34
CA PHE A 143 -2.95 10.23 -17.00
C PHE A 143 -1.61 10.56 -16.35
N PHE A 144 -0.63 9.67 -16.39
CA PHE A 144 0.69 9.92 -15.82
C PHE A 144 1.41 11.10 -16.48
N SER A 145 1.40 11.17 -17.81
CA SER A 145 1.95 12.33 -18.54
C SER A 145 1.26 13.65 -18.17
N SER A 146 -0.05 13.62 -17.87
CA SER A 146 -0.77 14.82 -17.40
C SER A 146 -0.27 15.31 -16.03
N LEU A 147 0.16 14.40 -15.15
CA LEU A 147 0.74 14.76 -13.84
C LEU A 147 2.11 15.42 -13.99
N MET A 148 2.89 15.00 -15.01
CA MET A 148 4.24 15.50 -15.25
C MET A 148 4.29 16.73 -16.15
N LYS A 149 3.20 17.05 -16.86
CA LYS A 149 3.19 18.10 -17.88
C LYS A 149 3.75 19.44 -17.38
N GLY A 150 3.37 19.87 -16.18
CA GLY A 150 3.89 21.11 -15.61
C GLY A 150 5.40 21.10 -15.35
N LEU A 151 5.97 19.93 -15.05
CA LEU A 151 7.41 19.74 -14.87
C LEU A 151 8.13 19.72 -16.22
N GLU A 152 7.53 19.08 -17.23
CA GLU A 152 8.06 19.03 -18.59
C GLU A 152 8.06 20.42 -19.24
N ASP A 153 6.94 21.14 -19.18
CA ASP A 153 6.78 22.46 -19.80
C ASP A 153 7.78 23.47 -19.22
N ASN A 154 8.11 23.37 -17.92
CA ASN A 154 8.98 24.29 -17.20
C ASN A 154 10.37 23.70 -16.87
N PHE A 155 10.82 22.66 -17.59
CA PHE A 155 12.03 21.90 -17.23
C PHE A 155 13.30 22.77 -17.12
N SER A 156 13.47 23.77 -17.98
CA SER A 156 14.62 24.68 -17.91
C SER A 156 14.67 25.50 -16.61
N GLU A 157 13.51 25.94 -16.12
CA GLU A 157 13.39 26.66 -14.85
C GLU A 157 13.64 25.73 -13.67
N VAL A 158 13.08 24.51 -13.71
CA VAL A 158 13.31 23.45 -12.72
C VAL A 158 14.79 23.13 -12.62
N LYS A 159 15.48 22.99 -13.75
CA LYS A 159 16.94 22.78 -13.80
C LYS A 159 17.71 23.90 -13.13
N SER A 160 17.39 25.15 -13.48
CA SER A 160 18.01 26.32 -12.87
C SER A 160 17.78 26.36 -11.35
N ALA A 161 16.55 26.08 -10.90
CA ALA A 161 16.19 26.09 -9.49
C ALA A 161 16.88 24.98 -8.68
N ILE A 162 17.04 23.78 -9.24
CA ILE A 162 17.79 22.69 -8.60
C ILE A 162 19.28 23.02 -8.52
N SER A 163 19.88 23.52 -9.61
CA SER A 163 21.30 23.88 -9.63
C SER A 163 21.63 25.08 -8.74
N GLY A 164 20.68 25.98 -8.53
CA GLY A 164 20.79 27.15 -7.66
C GLY A 164 20.13 26.98 -6.29
N MET A 165 19.89 25.75 -5.84
CA MET A 165 19.19 25.48 -4.59
C MET A 165 19.99 26.04 -3.39
N PRO A 166 19.38 26.82 -2.48
CA PRO A 166 20.11 27.39 -1.34
C PRO A 166 20.70 26.32 -0.42
N ASP A 167 21.87 26.60 0.17
CA ASP A 167 22.57 25.67 1.09
C ASP A 167 21.69 25.15 2.22
N ASP A 168 20.81 25.99 2.77
CA ASP A 168 19.91 25.58 3.86
C ASP A 168 18.84 24.59 3.39
N VAL A 169 18.40 24.67 2.13
CA VAL A 169 17.49 23.68 1.53
C VAL A 169 18.23 22.38 1.23
N LEU A 170 19.47 22.46 0.73
CA LEU A 170 20.32 21.29 0.51
C LEU A 170 20.58 20.51 1.80
N LYS A 171 20.80 21.21 2.93
CA LYS A 171 20.92 20.60 4.26
C LYS A 171 19.66 19.85 4.68
N LEU A 172 18.47 20.36 4.37
CA LEU A 172 17.20 19.68 4.69
C LEU A 172 17.03 18.38 3.90
N TYR A 173 17.44 18.37 2.63
CA TYR A 173 17.42 17.17 1.80
C TYR A 173 18.41 16.11 2.28
N GLY A 174 19.50 16.54 2.93
CA GLY A 174 20.64 15.69 3.21
C GLY A 174 21.48 15.47 1.94
N ARG A 175 22.69 14.93 2.14
CA ARG A 175 23.69 14.78 1.07
C ARG A 175 23.21 13.89 -0.07
N GLU A 176 22.67 12.72 0.25
CA GLU A 176 22.36 11.70 -0.76
C GLU A 176 21.21 12.12 -1.69
N LEU A 177 20.11 12.63 -1.12
CA LEU A 177 18.96 13.07 -1.93
C LEU A 177 19.27 14.34 -2.73
N SER A 178 20.02 15.29 -2.16
CA SER A 178 20.41 16.51 -2.88
C SER A 178 21.33 16.19 -4.07
N GLU A 179 22.36 15.38 -3.86
CA GLU A 179 23.22 14.87 -4.95
C GLU A 179 22.40 14.11 -6.00
N LYS A 180 21.41 13.30 -5.59
CA LYS A 180 20.53 12.58 -6.52
C LYS A 180 19.70 13.51 -7.41
N VAL A 181 19.06 14.52 -6.83
CA VAL A 181 18.20 15.45 -7.57
C VAL A 181 19.02 16.29 -8.56
N VAL A 182 20.20 16.75 -8.15
CA VAL A 182 21.15 17.46 -9.03
C VAL A 182 21.63 16.55 -10.17
N ARG A 183 21.96 15.29 -9.85
CA ARG A 183 22.37 14.29 -10.84
C ARG A 183 21.25 14.00 -11.84
N ALA A 184 20.01 13.86 -11.36
CA ALA A 184 18.83 13.60 -12.19
C ALA A 184 18.57 14.72 -13.21
N VAL A 185 18.65 15.99 -12.82
CA VAL A 185 18.37 17.11 -13.75
C VAL A 185 19.50 17.35 -14.78
N ASN A 186 20.68 16.80 -14.51
CA ASN A 186 21.83 16.82 -15.43
C ASN A 186 22.02 15.50 -16.20
N SER A 187 21.08 14.56 -16.08
CA SER A 187 21.06 13.31 -16.82
C SER A 187 21.08 13.52 -18.34
N SER A 188 21.71 12.58 -19.06
CA SER A 188 21.73 12.51 -20.53
C SER A 188 20.54 11.73 -21.12
N SER A 189 19.67 11.17 -20.28
CA SER A 189 18.42 10.51 -20.69
C SER A 189 17.40 11.46 -21.31
N ASP A 190 16.40 10.89 -21.99
CA ASP A 190 15.27 11.65 -22.54
C ASP A 190 14.58 12.53 -21.49
N LYS A 191 14.15 13.72 -21.91
CA LYS A 191 13.51 14.73 -21.04
C LYS A 191 12.31 14.17 -20.29
N GLY A 192 11.46 13.37 -20.93
CA GLY A 192 10.29 12.77 -20.30
C GLY A 192 10.68 11.76 -19.22
N GLN A 193 11.74 10.98 -19.46
CA GLN A 193 12.25 10.05 -18.46
C GLN A 193 12.90 10.77 -17.27
N VAL A 194 13.62 11.87 -17.51
CA VAL A 194 14.15 12.72 -16.43
C VAL A 194 13.01 13.32 -15.60
N CYS A 195 11.98 13.88 -16.25
CA CYS A 195 10.82 14.46 -15.57
C CYS A 195 10.08 13.41 -14.74
N LYS A 196 9.93 12.18 -15.22
CA LYS A 196 9.36 11.06 -14.47
C LYS A 196 10.11 10.77 -13.17
N VAL A 197 11.42 10.64 -13.25
CA VAL A 197 12.23 10.34 -12.06
C VAL A 197 12.22 11.51 -11.07
N LEU A 198 12.32 12.75 -11.57
CA LEU A 198 12.21 13.95 -10.74
C LEU A 198 10.84 14.06 -10.06
N PHE A 199 9.75 13.76 -10.77
CA PHE A 199 8.40 13.75 -10.21
C PHE A 199 8.29 12.77 -9.03
N VAL A 200 8.81 11.55 -9.19
CA VAL A 200 8.81 10.55 -8.10
C VAL A 200 9.69 11.01 -6.94
N LEU A 201 10.89 11.53 -7.19
CA LEU A 201 11.75 12.09 -6.15
C LEU A 201 11.06 13.23 -5.37
N PHE A 202 10.32 14.09 -6.06
CA PHE A 202 9.59 15.19 -5.43
C PHE A 202 8.43 14.70 -4.58
N ILE A 203 7.59 13.76 -5.03
CA ILE A 203 6.52 13.23 -4.17
C ILE A 203 7.08 12.49 -2.95
N LEU A 204 8.23 11.81 -3.09
CA LEU A 204 8.91 11.16 -1.96
C LEU A 204 9.46 12.20 -0.97
N ALA A 205 10.10 13.27 -1.46
CA ALA A 205 10.59 14.36 -0.62
C ALA A 205 9.43 15.09 0.08
N GLU A 206 8.34 15.37 -0.64
CA GLU A 206 7.13 15.99 -0.10
C GLU A 206 6.50 15.14 1.02
N SER A 207 6.49 13.80 0.86
CA SER A 207 6.01 12.88 1.90
C SER A 207 6.85 12.91 3.19
N LYS A 208 8.10 13.37 3.10
CA LYS A 208 9.01 13.60 4.24
C LYS A 208 8.87 15.01 4.82
N GLY A 209 7.96 15.85 4.29
CA GLY A 209 7.79 17.24 4.69
C GLY A 209 8.88 18.19 4.15
N LEU A 210 9.65 17.74 3.15
CA LEU A 210 10.73 18.55 2.57
C LEU A 210 10.18 19.58 1.56
N PRO A 211 10.84 20.75 1.44
CA PRO A 211 10.45 21.78 0.48
C PRO A 211 10.70 21.31 -0.95
N VAL A 212 9.65 21.22 -1.76
CA VAL A 212 9.72 20.75 -3.16
C VAL A 212 9.30 21.85 -4.14
N LEU A 213 9.82 21.80 -5.37
CA LEU A 213 9.46 22.73 -6.44
C LEU A 213 8.01 22.53 -6.93
N SER A 214 7.44 21.34 -6.72
CA SER A 214 6.06 21.01 -7.06
C SER A 214 5.40 20.25 -5.91
N LYS A 215 4.29 20.77 -5.37
CA LYS A 215 3.49 20.14 -4.30
C LYS A 215 2.47 19.15 -4.85
N SER A 216 2.90 18.28 -5.76
CA SER A 216 2.02 17.38 -6.49
C SER A 216 1.35 16.36 -5.58
N LEU A 217 2.05 15.88 -4.53
CA LEU A 217 1.49 14.90 -3.60
C LEU A 217 0.34 15.53 -2.80
N SER A 218 0.55 16.71 -2.22
CA SER A 218 -0.49 17.38 -1.42
C SER A 218 -1.74 17.69 -2.24
N VAL A 219 -1.56 18.18 -3.48
CA VAL A 219 -2.67 18.51 -4.39
C VAL A 219 -3.45 17.24 -4.76
N LEU A 220 -2.76 16.16 -5.13
CA LEU A 220 -3.41 14.90 -5.48
C LEU A 220 -4.10 14.28 -4.27
N ARG A 221 -3.45 14.29 -3.11
CA ARG A 221 -4.00 13.81 -1.85
C ARG A 221 -5.30 14.50 -1.50
N GLU A 222 -5.32 15.84 -1.53
CA GLU A 222 -6.53 16.62 -1.23
C GLU A 222 -7.63 16.37 -2.28
N HIS A 223 -7.24 16.23 -3.54
CA HIS A 223 -8.19 15.94 -4.61
C HIS A 223 -8.84 14.55 -4.48
N LEU A 224 -8.07 13.53 -4.08
CA LEU A 224 -8.51 12.13 -4.03
C LEU A 224 -9.14 11.77 -2.68
N PHE A 225 -8.62 12.33 -1.60
CA PHE A 225 -8.90 11.91 -0.22
C PHE A 225 -9.19 13.09 0.72
N GLY A 226 -9.40 14.31 0.21
CA GLY A 226 -9.84 15.44 1.02
C GLY A 226 -11.17 15.15 1.73
N GLY A 227 -11.26 15.44 3.03
CA GLY A 227 -12.42 15.08 3.85
C GLY A 227 -12.58 13.57 4.07
N ILE A 228 -11.46 12.84 4.21
CA ILE A 228 -11.44 11.41 4.56
C ILE A 228 -12.09 11.17 5.93
N TYR A 229 -12.82 10.07 6.07
CA TYR A 229 -13.36 9.58 7.34
C TYR A 229 -13.24 8.06 7.40
N ILE A 230 -12.77 7.51 8.51
CA ILE A 230 -12.67 6.06 8.74
C ILE A 230 -14.05 5.56 9.15
N GLU A 231 -14.71 4.82 8.26
CA GLU A 231 -16.02 4.21 8.53
C GLU A 231 -15.85 2.94 9.39
N GLY A 232 -14.73 2.23 9.25
CA GLY A 232 -14.46 1.06 10.07
C GLY A 232 -13.08 0.47 9.83
N ILE A 233 -12.59 -0.24 10.84
CA ILE A 233 -11.44 -1.12 10.75
C ILE A 233 -11.97 -2.55 10.82
N TYR A 234 -11.66 -3.37 9.82
CA TYR A 234 -12.22 -4.70 9.66
C TYR A 234 -11.14 -5.74 9.90
N HIS A 235 -11.35 -6.58 10.90
CA HIS A 235 -10.46 -7.66 11.28
C HIS A 235 -11.15 -9.01 11.07
N THR A 236 -10.46 -9.96 10.43
CA THR A 236 -11.04 -11.28 10.11
C THR A 236 -11.34 -12.15 11.33
N GLY A 237 -10.87 -11.73 12.52
CA GLY A 237 -10.95 -12.55 13.73
C GLY A 237 -9.80 -13.55 13.85
N TYR A 238 -8.82 -13.53 12.94
CA TYR A 238 -7.67 -14.42 13.00
C TYR A 238 -6.40 -13.63 13.31
N THR A 239 -5.51 -14.23 14.11
CA THR A 239 -4.19 -13.65 14.35
C THR A 239 -3.43 -13.47 13.04
N PHE A 240 -2.54 -12.48 13.01
CA PHE A 240 -1.73 -12.18 11.83
C PHE A 240 -0.86 -13.37 11.40
N ASP A 241 -0.48 -14.26 12.30
CA ASP A 241 0.33 -15.44 12.01
C ASP A 241 -0.50 -16.73 11.92
N SER A 242 -1.83 -16.65 11.84
CA SER A 242 -2.68 -17.84 11.79
C SER A 242 -2.40 -18.67 10.53
N VAL A 243 -2.39 -20.00 10.68
CA VAL A 243 -2.20 -20.99 9.60
C VAL A 243 -3.51 -21.65 9.17
N GLU A 244 -4.62 -21.29 9.80
CA GLU A 244 -5.93 -21.88 9.51
C GLU A 244 -6.43 -21.45 8.13
N SER A 245 -7.19 -22.31 7.47
CA SER A 245 -7.87 -21.87 6.24
C SER A 245 -8.96 -20.88 6.59
N ARG A 246 -8.98 -19.77 5.86
CA ARG A 246 -9.86 -18.64 6.11
C ARG A 246 -9.90 -17.70 4.90
N PRO A 247 -10.99 -16.93 4.75
CA PRO A 247 -11.01 -15.74 3.91
C PRO A 247 -9.95 -14.74 4.36
N VAL A 248 -9.31 -14.09 3.38
CA VAL A 248 -8.24 -13.13 3.61
C VAL A 248 -8.43 -11.90 2.73
N PHE A 249 -8.08 -10.73 3.27
CA PHE A 249 -7.95 -9.53 2.44
C PHE A 249 -6.74 -9.68 1.51
N VAL A 250 -6.95 -9.41 0.22
CA VAL A 250 -5.87 -9.42 -0.78
C VAL A 250 -5.52 -8.00 -1.16
N ILE A 251 -4.23 -7.73 -1.23
CA ILE A 251 -3.71 -6.46 -1.75
C ILE A 251 -3.63 -6.59 -3.28
N GLY A 252 -4.57 -5.95 -3.97
CA GLY A 252 -4.54 -5.84 -5.44
C GLY A 252 -3.46 -4.86 -5.91
N PRO A 253 -3.21 -4.75 -7.23
CA PRO A 253 -2.23 -3.81 -7.78
C PRO A 253 -2.40 -2.40 -7.20
N ASN A 254 -3.62 -1.85 -7.24
CA ASN A 254 -3.91 -0.49 -6.76
C ASN A 254 -3.86 -0.31 -5.25
N VAL A 255 -3.54 -1.36 -4.49
CA VAL A 255 -3.39 -1.40 -3.03
C VAL A 255 -4.68 -1.10 -2.25
N PHE A 256 -5.59 -0.29 -2.78
CA PHE A 256 -6.93 -0.04 -2.28
C PHE A 256 -7.99 -0.40 -3.33
N SER A 257 -9.21 -0.65 -2.85
CA SER A 257 -10.36 -1.10 -3.64
C SER A 257 -11.58 -0.26 -3.30
N ARG A 258 -12.26 0.28 -4.31
CA ARG A 258 -13.54 0.96 -4.10
C ARG A 258 -14.67 -0.07 -4.08
N SER A 259 -15.61 0.05 -3.14
CA SER A 259 -16.85 -0.72 -3.16
C SER A 259 -17.61 -0.46 -4.46
N ILE A 260 -18.31 -1.48 -4.96
CA ILE A 260 -19.16 -1.40 -6.16
C ILE A 260 -20.30 -0.40 -5.97
N GLU A 261 -20.81 -0.30 -4.73
CA GLU A 261 -21.83 0.69 -4.35
C GLU A 261 -21.25 2.11 -4.24
N GLY A 262 -19.93 2.26 -4.42
CA GLY A 262 -19.25 3.54 -4.62
C GLY A 262 -18.98 4.36 -3.36
N GLU A 263 -19.44 3.91 -2.20
CA GLU A 263 -19.48 4.71 -0.98
C GLU A 263 -18.22 4.61 -0.10
N ILE A 264 -17.54 3.46 -0.14
CA ILE A 264 -16.41 3.13 0.74
C ILE A 264 -15.20 2.75 -0.11
N ILE A 265 -14.03 3.25 0.28
CA ILE A 265 -12.71 2.84 -0.21
C ILE A 265 -12.09 1.95 0.86
N TYR A 266 -11.75 0.73 0.50
CA TYR A 266 -11.07 -0.22 1.37
C TYR A 266 -9.56 -0.23 1.09
N LEU A 267 -8.75 -0.16 2.14
CA LEU A 267 -7.32 -0.36 2.12
C LEU A 267 -6.97 -1.62 2.93
N PRO A 268 -6.72 -2.75 2.26
CA PRO A 268 -6.14 -3.93 2.88
C PRO A 268 -4.71 -3.64 3.37
N PHE A 269 -4.47 -3.80 4.68
CA PHE A 269 -3.15 -3.62 5.30
C PHE A 269 -2.40 -4.95 5.41
N SER A 270 -3.14 -6.00 5.74
CA SER A 270 -2.66 -7.37 5.86
C SER A 270 -3.77 -8.32 5.44
N HIS A 271 -3.45 -9.61 5.37
CA HIS A 271 -4.44 -10.65 5.05
C HIS A 271 -5.56 -10.76 6.09
N ASN A 272 -5.38 -10.25 7.31
CA ASN A 272 -6.37 -10.27 8.39
C ASN A 272 -6.96 -8.88 8.74
N LEU A 273 -6.49 -7.79 8.13
CA LEU A 273 -6.88 -6.43 8.49
C LEU A 273 -7.06 -5.51 7.26
N ALA A 274 -8.17 -4.77 7.22
CA ALA A 274 -8.41 -3.71 6.25
C ALA A 274 -9.06 -2.48 6.89
N PHE A 275 -8.76 -1.28 6.39
CA PHE A 275 -9.48 -0.06 6.75
C PHE A 275 -10.51 0.29 5.67
N GLY A 276 -11.70 0.73 6.07
CA GLY A 276 -12.70 1.31 5.17
C GLY A 276 -12.86 2.79 5.44
N PHE A 277 -12.82 3.59 4.38
CA PHE A 277 -12.94 5.03 4.43
C PHE A 277 -14.05 5.54 3.53
N SER A 278 -14.67 6.64 3.92
CA SER A 278 -15.42 7.50 3.02
C SER A 278 -14.64 8.80 2.79
N VAL A 279 -14.96 9.50 1.70
CA VAL A 279 -14.30 10.74 1.29
C VAL A 279 -15.37 11.78 1.00
N ARG A 280 -15.21 13.01 1.55
CA ARG A 280 -16.14 14.15 1.41
C ARG A 280 -17.58 13.88 1.86
N LYS A 281 -17.80 12.85 2.71
CA LYS A 281 -19.13 12.52 3.24
C LYS A 281 -19.41 13.12 4.62
N ARG A 282 -18.36 13.47 5.37
CA ARG A 282 -18.46 13.96 6.74
C ARG A 282 -17.86 15.37 6.84
N GLU A 283 -18.45 16.21 7.66
CA GLU A 283 -17.97 17.57 7.91
C GLU A 283 -16.71 17.58 8.81
N PHE A 284 -16.57 16.56 9.67
CA PHE A 284 -15.49 16.45 10.63
C PHE A 284 -14.79 15.11 10.52
N TYR A 285 -13.49 15.09 10.84
CA TYR A 285 -12.73 13.85 10.99
C TYR A 285 -13.20 13.05 12.22
N ASN A 286 -12.83 11.77 12.27
CA ASN A 286 -13.14 10.87 13.38
C ASN A 286 -12.69 11.44 14.74
N SER A 287 -13.61 11.43 15.70
CA SER A 287 -13.31 11.60 17.13
C SER A 287 -13.10 10.26 17.84
N ASP A 288 -13.78 9.21 17.33
CA ASP A 288 -13.67 7.82 17.75
C ASP A 288 -13.45 6.92 16.52
N LEU A 289 -12.86 5.75 16.74
CA LEU A 289 -12.74 4.69 15.73
C LEU A 289 -13.61 3.50 16.11
N VAL A 290 -14.12 2.83 15.08
CA VAL A 290 -14.91 1.60 15.21
C VAL A 290 -14.14 0.45 14.57
N ILE A 291 -14.05 -0.65 15.31
CA ILE A 291 -13.39 -1.88 14.87
C ILE A 291 -14.43 -2.99 14.85
N TYR A 292 -14.58 -3.65 13.71
CA TYR A 292 -15.42 -4.82 13.52
C TYR A 292 -14.52 -6.05 13.44
N SER A 293 -14.72 -7.01 14.34
CA SER A 293 -13.93 -8.24 14.42
C SER A 293 -14.82 -9.44 14.69
N ALA A 294 -14.58 -10.54 13.97
CA ALA A 294 -15.26 -11.80 14.26
C ALA A 294 -14.88 -12.36 15.64
N ASN A 295 -13.58 -12.30 15.96
CA ASN A 295 -13.01 -12.72 17.25
C ASN A 295 -12.17 -11.57 17.83
N PRO A 296 -12.79 -10.61 18.54
CA PRO A 296 -12.12 -9.46 19.14
C PRO A 296 -11.00 -9.81 20.13
N GLU A 297 -11.04 -10.99 20.74
CA GLU A 297 -10.02 -11.51 21.67
C GLU A 297 -8.63 -11.66 21.03
N ASN A 298 -8.57 -11.76 19.70
CA ASN A 298 -7.32 -11.81 18.95
C ASN A 298 -6.70 -10.42 18.68
N LEU A 299 -7.38 -9.35 19.11
CA LEU A 299 -6.88 -7.98 18.99
C LEU A 299 -6.22 -7.52 20.29
N ASN A 300 -4.98 -7.03 20.18
CA ASN A 300 -4.26 -6.43 21.30
C ASN A 300 -4.63 -4.94 21.46
N ILE A 301 -5.89 -4.65 21.76
CA ILE A 301 -6.36 -3.26 21.90
C ILE A 301 -6.32 -2.86 23.37
N ALA A 302 -5.45 -1.91 23.69
CA ALA A 302 -5.52 -1.21 24.97
C ALA A 302 -6.89 -0.51 25.07
N THR A 303 -7.61 -0.72 26.17
CA THR A 303 -8.88 -0.06 26.46
C THR A 303 -8.69 1.45 26.42
N LYS A 304 -9.12 2.07 25.33
CA LYS A 304 -9.04 3.52 25.09
C LYS A 304 -10.45 4.00 24.82
N ASN A 305 -10.90 5.04 25.53
CA ASN A 305 -12.27 5.58 25.42
C ASN A 305 -12.69 5.99 23.99
N LYS A 306 -11.72 6.15 23.08
CA LYS A 306 -11.92 6.56 21.68
C LYS A 306 -11.93 5.40 20.67
N ILE A 307 -11.78 4.16 21.13
CA ILE A 307 -11.82 2.96 20.29
C ILE A 307 -13.00 2.12 20.75
N LYS A 308 -13.91 1.81 19.82
CA LYS A 308 -15.09 0.97 20.06
C LYS A 308 -14.91 -0.32 19.29
N VAL A 309 -14.92 -1.45 19.98
CA VAL A 309 -14.77 -2.77 19.34
C VAL A 309 -16.11 -3.48 19.34
N PHE A 310 -16.53 -3.91 18.16
CA PHE A 310 -17.74 -4.68 17.95
C PHE A 310 -17.40 -6.10 17.52
N LYS A 311 -17.98 -7.06 18.24
CA LYS A 311 -18.04 -8.44 17.80
C LYS A 311 -19.08 -8.56 16.69
N VAL A 312 -18.65 -9.11 15.57
CA VAL A 312 -19.48 -9.44 14.42
C VAL A 312 -19.32 -10.92 14.09
N SER A 313 -20.06 -11.42 13.11
CA SER A 313 -19.87 -12.76 12.58
C SER A 313 -18.74 -12.82 11.56
N HIS A 314 -18.35 -14.05 11.19
CA HIS A 314 -17.48 -14.27 10.03
C HIS A 314 -18.15 -13.84 8.71
N ASP A 315 -19.43 -14.14 8.49
CA ASP A 315 -20.18 -13.73 7.29
C ASP A 315 -20.16 -12.21 7.03
N PHE A 316 -20.21 -11.42 8.09
CA PHE A 316 -20.09 -9.96 7.97
C PHE A 316 -18.73 -9.59 7.40
N ILE A 317 -17.65 -10.16 7.95
CA ILE A 317 -16.30 -9.88 7.49
C ILE A 317 -16.07 -10.45 6.08
N ASP A 318 -16.60 -11.62 5.78
CA ASP A 318 -16.44 -12.29 4.48
C ASP A 318 -17.12 -11.50 3.36
N ASN A 319 -18.22 -10.83 3.65
CA ASN A 319 -18.84 -9.88 2.73
C ASN A 319 -17.90 -8.70 2.42
N ILE A 320 -17.27 -8.11 3.45
CA ILE A 320 -16.27 -7.03 3.28
C ILE A 320 -15.06 -7.53 2.49
N VAL A 321 -14.54 -8.72 2.81
CA VAL A 321 -13.48 -9.40 2.04
C VAL A 321 -13.91 -9.54 0.58
N GLY A 322 -15.13 -9.99 0.32
CA GLY A 322 -15.69 -10.10 -1.03
C GLY A 322 -15.62 -8.78 -1.80
N HIS A 323 -16.06 -7.66 -1.21
CA HIS A 323 -15.97 -6.34 -1.84
C HIS A 323 -14.52 -5.93 -2.17
N VAL A 324 -13.59 -6.17 -1.24
CA VAL A 324 -12.16 -5.92 -1.44
C VAL A 324 -11.62 -6.74 -2.62
N LEU A 325 -11.92 -8.05 -2.64
CA LEU A 325 -11.45 -8.97 -3.67
C LEU A 325 -12.01 -8.60 -5.04
N MET A 326 -13.29 -8.23 -5.13
CA MET A 326 -13.90 -7.78 -6.39
C MET A 326 -13.21 -6.53 -6.94
N GLY A 327 -12.92 -5.55 -6.08
CA GLY A 327 -12.18 -4.34 -6.48
C GLY A 327 -10.74 -4.65 -6.92
N ALA A 328 -10.06 -5.56 -6.24
CA ALA A 328 -8.71 -6.00 -6.61
C ALA A 328 -8.68 -6.73 -7.96
N VAL A 329 -9.66 -7.61 -8.23
CA VAL A 329 -9.80 -8.37 -9.49
C VAL A 329 -10.17 -7.45 -10.66
N GLY A 330 -11.05 -6.48 -10.44
CA GLY A 330 -11.46 -5.51 -11.47
C GLY A 330 -10.29 -4.75 -12.07
N ASN A 331 -9.26 -4.48 -11.26
CA ASN A 331 -8.10 -3.65 -11.65
C ASN A 331 -6.86 -4.44 -12.12
N SER A 332 -6.90 -5.78 -12.11
CA SER A 332 -5.74 -6.63 -12.48
C SER A 332 -6.03 -7.61 -13.61
N ASN A 333 -5.05 -7.80 -14.51
CA ASN A 333 -5.05 -8.85 -15.54
C ASN A 333 -4.82 -10.27 -14.99
N THR A 334 -4.50 -10.40 -13.70
CA THR A 334 -4.28 -11.70 -13.04
C THR A 334 -5.30 -11.90 -11.92
N ILE A 335 -6.06 -13.00 -12.01
CA ILE A 335 -7.03 -13.42 -10.98
C ILE A 335 -6.31 -14.35 -10.00
N TYR A 336 -6.42 -14.05 -8.70
CA TYR A 336 -6.10 -14.95 -7.62
C TYR A 336 -7.35 -15.17 -6.79
N THR A 337 -7.96 -16.34 -6.95
CA THR A 337 -9.01 -16.80 -6.03
C THR A 337 -8.35 -17.19 -4.71
N PRO A 338 -8.91 -16.79 -3.56
CA PRO A 338 -8.60 -17.46 -2.30
C PRO A 338 -8.76 -18.96 -2.54
N HIS A 339 -7.79 -19.76 -2.12
CA HIS A 339 -7.72 -21.19 -2.42
C HIS A 339 -8.99 -21.96 -1.97
N GLU A 340 -9.79 -21.38 -1.08
CA GLU A 340 -11.02 -21.96 -0.55
C GLU A 340 -12.29 -21.71 -1.37
N CYS A 341 -12.31 -20.81 -2.36
CA CYS A 341 -13.49 -20.72 -3.26
C CYS A 341 -13.58 -21.90 -4.24
N ALA A 342 -12.69 -22.89 -4.15
CA ALA A 342 -12.73 -24.09 -4.99
C ALA A 342 -13.82 -25.09 -4.55
N ASP A 343 -14.32 -25.02 -3.31
CA ASP A 343 -15.34 -25.92 -2.77
C ASP A 343 -16.43 -25.13 -2.03
N VAL A 344 -17.24 -24.41 -2.82
CA VAL A 344 -18.34 -23.56 -2.33
C VAL A 344 -19.36 -24.39 -1.54
N GLU A 345 -19.61 -25.64 -1.95
CA GLU A 345 -20.58 -26.51 -1.28
C GLU A 345 -20.15 -26.85 0.15
N ARG A 346 -18.86 -27.16 0.35
CA ARG A 346 -18.31 -27.39 1.69
C ARG A 346 -18.35 -26.14 2.56
N TYR A 347 -18.09 -24.97 1.97
CA TYR A 347 -18.18 -23.69 2.69
C TYR A 347 -19.61 -23.39 3.14
N LEU A 348 -20.60 -23.55 2.25
CA LEU A 348 -22.02 -23.38 2.58
C LEU A 348 -22.47 -24.38 3.65
N ALA A 349 -22.02 -25.63 3.58
CA ALA A 349 -22.32 -26.64 4.60
C ALA A 349 -21.72 -26.31 5.98
N LEU A 350 -20.55 -25.68 6.03
CA LEU A 350 -19.94 -25.20 7.28
C LEU A 350 -20.74 -24.05 7.90
N GLN A 351 -21.27 -23.13 7.07
CA GLN A 351 -22.14 -22.05 7.53
C GLN A 351 -23.44 -22.60 8.12
N GLU A 352 -24.11 -23.53 7.42
CA GLU A 352 -25.35 -24.17 7.91
C GLU A 352 -25.14 -24.94 9.22
N GLN A 353 -23.97 -25.56 9.42
CA GLN A 353 -23.67 -26.29 10.65
C GLN A 353 -23.35 -25.39 11.85
N ASN A 354 -23.05 -24.10 11.62
CA ASN A 354 -22.54 -23.19 12.65
C ASN A 354 -23.24 -21.81 12.56
N GLU A 355 -24.57 -21.78 12.47
CA GLU A 355 -25.36 -20.53 12.32
C GLU A 355 -25.07 -19.47 13.41
N GLU A 356 -24.73 -19.89 14.63
CA GLU A 356 -24.35 -18.96 15.71
C GLU A 356 -23.03 -18.22 15.44
N PHE A 357 -22.17 -18.78 14.58
CA PHE A 357 -20.88 -18.21 14.17
C PHE A 357 -20.97 -17.50 12.82
N PHE A 358 -21.81 -17.98 11.90
CA PHE A 358 -22.00 -17.47 10.54
C PHE A 358 -23.43 -16.94 10.37
N TYR A 359 -23.61 -15.63 10.56
CA TYR A 359 -24.88 -14.93 10.39
C TYR A 359 -24.65 -13.48 9.96
N GLN A 360 -25.57 -12.80 9.28
CA GLN A 360 -25.43 -11.35 9.07
C GLN A 360 -26.00 -10.58 10.28
N PRO A 361 -25.18 -9.93 11.13
CA PRO A 361 -25.67 -9.25 12.32
C PRO A 361 -26.49 -8.02 11.90
N LYS A 362 -27.75 -7.94 12.35
CA LYS A 362 -28.55 -6.71 12.21
C LYS A 362 -27.99 -5.56 13.06
N HIS A 363 -27.47 -5.89 14.24
CA HIS A 363 -26.80 -4.95 15.14
C HIS A 363 -25.55 -5.62 15.73
N PRO A 364 -24.33 -5.16 15.39
CA PRO A 364 -23.10 -5.64 16.00
C PRO A 364 -23.08 -5.45 17.53
N GLU A 365 -22.49 -6.38 18.26
CA GLU A 365 -22.41 -6.31 19.72
C GLU A 365 -21.14 -5.57 20.14
N ARG A 366 -21.27 -4.49 20.92
CA ARG A 366 -20.10 -3.79 21.45
C ARG A 366 -19.49 -4.58 22.61
N VAL A 367 -18.20 -4.88 22.52
CA VAL A 367 -17.47 -5.66 23.53
C VAL A 367 -16.38 -4.87 24.26
N ILE A 368 -15.91 -3.75 23.69
CA ILE A 368 -14.94 -2.82 24.29
C ILE A 368 -15.38 -1.38 24.03
#